data_AF-A0AAX4JTW6-F1
#
_entry.id   AF-A0AAX4JTW6-F1
#
_cell.length_a   1.000
_cell.length_b   1.000
_cell.length_c   1.000
_cell.angle_alpha   90.00
_cell.angle_beta   90.00
_cell.angle_gamma   90.00
#
_symmetry.space_group_name_H-M   'P 1'
#
loop_
_entity.id
_entity.type
_entity.pdbx_description
1 polymer ?
#
loop_
_entity_poly.entity_id
_entity_poly.type
_entity_poly.pdbx_seq_one_letter_code
_entity_poly.pdbx_strand_id
1 'polypeptide(L)'
;MFEKLKAKIAAHHSSHPLAKQRAEFLLVTADTPLERKAHFPADVVGAAAAYEAFQAFQNNQAHTSGIDGKVTHARSKEIIVGLAEGRVVKLVEEKRLPFTSESEKVKFIKTAQKHAAADAKRAVRESGIYGAHELEPLDSDEKIAAKIM
;
A
#
# COMPACT_ATOMS: atom_id res chain seq x y z
N MET A 1 -16.47 14.41 12.20
CA MET A 1 -16.44 13.07 11.55
C MET A 1 -15.12 12.82 10.82
N PHE A 2 -14.65 13.78 10.01
CA PHE A 2 -13.38 13.68 9.26
C PHE A 2 -12.12 13.49 10.12
N GLU A 3 -12.01 14.18 11.26
CA GLU A 3 -10.85 14.02 12.17
C GLU A 3 -10.80 12.65 12.85
N LYS A 4 -11.95 12.04 13.16
CA LYS A 4 -12.01 10.66 13.67
C LYS A 4 -11.59 9.64 12.61
N LEU A 5 -11.95 9.89 11.35
CA LEU A 5 -11.56 9.07 10.22
C LEU A 5 -10.04 9.14 9.98
N LYS A 6 -9.46 10.35 9.97
CA LYS A 6 -8.01 10.55 9.91
C LYS A 6 -7.26 9.86 11.04
N ALA A 7 -7.74 9.99 12.29
CA ALA A 7 -7.13 9.36 13.45
C ALA A 7 -7.14 7.83 13.33
N LYS A 8 -8.24 7.24 12.86
CA LYS A 8 -8.36 5.79 12.63
C LYS A 8 -7.43 5.30 11.52
N ILE A 9 -7.32 6.06 10.43
CA ILE A 9 -6.40 5.79 9.33
C ILE A 9 -4.94 5.88 9.78
N ALA A 10 -4.58 6.92 10.53
CA ALA A 10 -3.25 7.09 11.08
C ALA A 10 -2.88 5.95 12.05
N ALA A 11 -3.81 5.59 12.95
CA ALA A 11 -3.65 4.47 13.86
C ALA A 11 -3.40 3.16 13.10
N HIS A 12 -4.22 2.86 12.08
CA HIS A 12 -4.06 1.68 11.22
C HIS A 12 -2.68 1.61 10.55
N HIS A 13 -2.19 2.73 10.01
CA HIS A 13 -0.86 2.76 9.38
C HIS A 13 0.29 2.62 10.38
N SER A 14 0.09 3.07 11.62
CA SER A 14 1.09 2.96 12.70
C SER A 14 1.12 1.57 13.35
N SER A 15 -0.01 0.86 13.38
CA SER A 15 -0.12 -0.50 13.95
C SER A 15 0.26 -1.61 12.97
N HIS A 16 0.66 -1.27 11.75
CA HIS A 16 1.14 -2.24 10.76
C HIS A 16 2.44 -2.91 11.25
N PRO A 17 2.59 -4.26 11.17
CA PRO A 17 3.81 -4.94 11.62
C PRO A 17 5.10 -4.38 10.98
N LEU A 18 5.02 -4.08 9.68
CA LEU A 18 6.09 -3.45 8.90
C LEU A 18 6.16 -1.92 9.02
N ALA A 19 5.41 -1.25 9.90
CA ALA A 19 5.33 0.22 9.94
C ALA A 19 6.71 0.89 10.10
N LYS A 20 7.57 0.32 10.95
CA LYS A 20 8.91 0.84 11.22
C LYS A 20 9.84 0.66 10.03
N GLN A 21 9.90 -0.55 9.47
CA GLN A 21 10.71 -0.88 8.29
C GLN A 21 10.23 -0.12 7.04
N ARG A 22 8.92 0.08 6.89
CA ARG A 22 8.32 0.93 5.86
C ARG A 22 8.80 2.37 5.98
N ALA A 23 8.75 2.94 7.19
CA ALA A 23 9.20 4.31 7.41
C ALA A 23 10.70 4.46 7.10
N GLU A 24 11.52 3.50 7.53
CA GLU A 24 12.95 3.44 7.20
C GLU A 24 13.17 3.36 5.69
N PHE A 25 12.43 2.49 4.98
CA PHE A 25 12.51 2.39 3.52
C PHE A 25 12.10 3.69 2.83
N LEU A 26 11.05 4.37 3.29
CA LEU A 26 10.59 5.62 2.70
C LEU A 26 11.65 6.74 2.81
N LEU A 27 12.51 6.71 3.82
CA LEU A 27 13.63 7.65 3.98
C LEU A 27 14.82 7.37 3.03
N VAL A 28 14.90 6.17 2.44
CA VAL A 28 15.95 5.82 1.47
C VAL A 28 15.84 6.70 0.23
N THR A 29 16.97 7.24 -0.21
CA THR A 29 17.12 7.99 -1.46
C THR A 29 17.96 7.20 -2.48
N ALA A 30 18.01 7.67 -3.73
CA ALA A 30 18.86 7.09 -4.76
C ALA A 30 20.35 7.01 -4.35
N ASP A 31 20.81 8.00 -3.57
CA ASP A 31 22.19 8.16 -3.10
C ASP A 31 22.49 7.41 -1.80
N THR A 32 21.50 6.74 -1.21
CA THR A 32 21.70 5.94 -0.01
C THR A 32 22.66 4.78 -0.30
N PRO A 33 23.67 4.53 0.56
CA PRO A 33 24.63 3.46 0.38
C PRO A 33 23.96 2.10 0.15
N LEU A 34 24.56 1.29 -0.72
CA LEU A 34 24.02 0.00 -1.16
C LEU A 34 23.58 -0.90 0.01
N GLU A 35 24.43 -1.02 1.04
CA GLU A 35 24.21 -1.82 2.24
C GLU A 35 22.92 -1.43 2.97
N ARG A 36 22.55 -0.14 2.92
CA ARG A 36 21.36 0.40 3.56
C ARG A 36 20.10 0.29 2.72
N LYS A 37 20.17 -0.11 1.45
CA LYS A 37 18.99 -0.29 0.58
C LYS A 37 18.79 -1.70 0.04
N ALA A 38 19.84 -2.52 -0.03
CA ALA A 38 19.79 -3.87 -0.58
C ALA A 38 19.00 -4.87 0.29
N HIS A 39 18.89 -4.60 1.58
CA HIS A 39 18.29 -5.52 2.54
C HIS A 39 16.77 -5.43 2.63
N PHE A 40 16.13 -4.49 1.93
CA PHE A 40 14.68 -4.31 2.03
C PHE A 40 13.92 -5.42 1.29
N PRO A 41 13.12 -6.23 2.00
CA PRO A 41 12.34 -7.28 1.38
C PRO A 41 11.11 -6.73 0.62
N ALA A 42 10.55 -7.56 -0.27
CA ALA A 42 9.47 -7.16 -1.17
C ALA A 42 8.17 -6.78 -0.45
N ASP A 43 7.92 -7.36 0.73
CA ASP A 43 6.80 -7.01 1.61
C ASP A 43 6.94 -5.60 2.21
N VAL A 44 8.15 -5.17 2.58
CA VAL A 44 8.41 -3.79 3.06
C VAL A 44 8.20 -2.78 1.93
N VAL A 45 8.70 -3.08 0.73
CA VAL A 45 8.46 -2.24 -0.46
C VAL A 45 6.97 -2.20 -0.81
N GLY A 46 6.29 -3.34 -0.73
CA GLY A 46 4.85 -3.44 -0.94
C GLY A 46 4.05 -2.62 0.08
N ALA A 47 4.38 -2.72 1.36
CA ALA A 47 3.75 -1.94 2.43
C ALA A 47 4.00 -0.43 2.27
N ALA A 48 5.17 -0.02 1.78
CA ALA A 48 5.48 1.37 1.45
C ALA A 48 4.65 1.87 0.27
N ALA A 49 4.54 1.08 -0.79
CA ALA A 49 3.73 1.40 -1.95
C ALA A 49 2.24 1.51 -1.60
N ALA A 50 1.71 0.57 -0.81
CA ALA A 50 0.34 0.60 -0.31
C ALA A 50 0.05 1.85 0.53
N TYR A 51 1.00 2.24 1.40
CA TYR A 51 0.89 3.46 2.19
C TYR A 51 0.84 4.72 1.33
N GLU A 52 1.76 4.87 0.37
CA GLU A 52 1.74 6.02 -0.55
C GLU A 52 0.49 6.03 -1.44
N ALA A 53 0.04 4.87 -1.90
CA ALA A 53 -1.20 4.74 -2.66
C ALA A 53 -2.42 5.14 -1.85
N PHE A 54 -2.50 4.73 -0.58
CA PHE A 54 -3.60 5.10 0.31
C PHE A 54 -3.60 6.61 0.62
N GLN A 55 -2.43 7.22 0.78
CA GLN A 55 -2.33 8.68 0.92
C GLN A 55 -2.77 9.40 -0.35
N ALA A 56 -2.34 8.96 -1.53
CA ALA A 56 -2.76 9.54 -2.81
C ALA A 56 -4.27 9.38 -3.03
N PHE A 57 -4.83 8.21 -2.69
CA PHE A 57 -6.25 7.90 -2.77
C PHE A 57 -7.09 8.85 -1.89
N GLN A 58 -6.61 9.17 -0.68
CA GLN A 58 -7.27 10.15 0.19
C GLN A 58 -7.12 11.59 -0.31
N ASN A 59 -5.90 12.00 -0.66
CA ASN A 59 -5.58 13.38 -1.06
C ASN A 59 -6.32 13.79 -2.34
N ASN A 60 -6.47 12.86 -3.27
CA ASN A 60 -7.19 13.09 -4.52
C ASN A 60 -8.71 12.96 -4.38
N GLN A 61 -9.21 12.75 -3.16
CA GLN A 61 -10.63 12.49 -2.89
C GLN A 61 -11.19 11.36 -3.77
N ALA A 62 -10.36 10.38 -4.12
CA ALA A 62 -10.75 9.30 -5.03
C ALA A 62 -11.83 8.38 -4.42
N HIS A 63 -12.12 8.53 -3.12
CA HIS A 63 -13.21 7.90 -2.41
C HIS A 63 -14.55 8.65 -2.50
N THR A 64 -14.58 9.89 -3.01
CA THR A 64 -15.79 10.73 -3.05
C THR A 64 -16.34 10.97 -4.47
N SER A 65 -15.60 10.62 -5.51
CA SER A 65 -15.94 10.96 -6.90
C SER A 65 -16.73 9.86 -7.62
N GLY A 66 -18.02 9.74 -7.30
CA GLY A 66 -19.00 8.93 -8.03
C GLY A 66 -20.21 9.77 -8.47
N ILE A 67 -21.00 9.25 -9.40
CA ILE A 67 -22.16 9.95 -10.02
C ILE A 67 -23.21 10.35 -8.96
N ASP A 68 -23.35 9.57 -7.88
CA ASP A 68 -24.31 9.77 -6.78
C ASP A 68 -23.62 9.97 -5.40
N GLY A 69 -22.31 10.25 -5.38
CA GLY A 69 -21.49 10.26 -4.16
C GLY A 69 -20.51 9.08 -4.07
N LYS A 70 -19.98 8.88 -2.85
CA LYS A 70 -18.91 7.93 -2.46
C LYS A 70 -18.84 6.66 -3.33
N VAL A 71 -17.68 6.40 -3.93
CA VAL A 71 -17.42 5.16 -4.70
C VAL A 71 -17.62 3.92 -3.84
N THR A 72 -18.09 2.82 -4.45
CA THR A 72 -18.32 1.55 -3.75
C THR A 72 -17.03 0.98 -3.17
N HIS A 73 -17.15 0.14 -2.14
CA HIS A 73 -15.99 -0.52 -1.52
C HIS A 73 -15.19 -1.35 -2.54
N ALA A 74 -15.88 -2.07 -3.42
CA ALA A 74 -15.28 -2.81 -4.52
C ALA A 74 -14.48 -1.89 -5.46
N ARG A 75 -15.07 -0.77 -5.88
CA ARG A 75 -14.40 0.17 -6.78
C ARG A 75 -13.18 0.82 -6.14
N SER A 76 -13.26 1.17 -4.85
CA SER A 76 -12.11 1.71 -4.12
C SER A 76 -10.98 0.72 -3.97
N LYS A 77 -11.28 -0.57 -3.79
CA LYS A 77 -10.27 -1.64 -3.82
C LYS A 77 -9.56 -1.72 -5.18
N GLU A 78 -10.31 -1.66 -6.28
CA GLU A 78 -9.70 -1.66 -7.62
C GLU A 78 -8.78 -0.46 -7.84
N ILE A 79 -9.27 0.74 -7.50
CA ILE A 79 -8.51 1.98 -7.67
C ILE A 79 -7.22 1.91 -6.84
N ILE A 80 -7.32 1.53 -5.57
CA ILE A 80 -6.14 1.54 -4.70
C ILE A 80 -5.13 0.47 -5.08
N VAL A 81 -5.57 -0.69 -5.58
CA VAL A 81 -4.66 -1.73 -6.08
C VAL A 81 -3.86 -1.22 -7.26
N GLY A 82 -4.51 -0.60 -8.26
CA GLY A 82 -3.79 -0.02 -9.40
C GLY A 82 -2.79 1.06 -8.99
N LEU A 83 -3.16 1.91 -8.02
CA LEU A 83 -2.25 2.91 -7.46
C LEU A 83 -1.07 2.26 -6.72
N ALA A 84 -1.32 1.23 -5.90
CA ALA A 84 -0.30 0.55 -5.12
C ALA A 84 0.69 -0.21 -6.01
N GLU A 85 0.20 -0.92 -7.03
CA GLU A 85 1.05 -1.64 -7.97
C GLU A 85 1.94 -0.71 -8.80
N GLY A 86 1.39 0.44 -9.24
CA GLY A 86 2.18 1.48 -9.91
C GLY A 86 3.21 2.13 -8.99
N ARG A 87 2.87 2.30 -7.71
CA ARG A 87 3.80 2.83 -6.69
C ARG A 87 4.97 1.90 -6.41
N VAL A 88 4.79 0.58 -6.47
CA VAL A 88 5.90 -0.38 -6.35
C VAL A 88 6.95 -0.11 -7.43
N VAL A 89 6.52 -0.03 -8.70
CA VAL A 89 7.44 0.23 -9.82
C VAL A 89 8.17 1.55 -9.60
N LYS A 90 7.41 2.60 -9.28
CA LYS A 90 7.97 3.93 -9.00
C LYS A 90 9.03 3.90 -7.89
N LEU A 91 8.74 3.27 -6.74
CA LEU A 91 9.65 3.21 -5.60
C LEU A 91 10.92 2.42 -5.91
N VAL A 92 10.80 1.32 -6.66
CA VAL A 92 11.93 0.50 -7.09
C VAL A 92 12.88 1.31 -7.98
N GLU A 93 12.34 2.06 -8.94
CA GLU A 93 13.11 2.93 -9.85
C GLU A 93 13.72 4.14 -9.11
N GLU A 94 12.91 4.89 -8.36
CA GLU A 94 13.34 6.13 -7.70
C GLU A 94 14.41 5.88 -6.63
N LYS A 95 14.27 4.79 -5.86
CA LYS A 95 15.24 4.42 -4.81
C LYS A 95 16.42 3.63 -5.37
N ARG A 96 16.44 3.34 -6.69
CA ARG A 96 17.48 2.57 -7.39
C ARG A 96 17.86 1.32 -6.61
N LEU A 97 16.86 0.47 -6.32
CA LEU A 97 17.11 -0.76 -5.59
C LEU A 97 18.04 -1.67 -6.39
N PRO A 98 19.03 -2.30 -5.74
CA PRO A 98 20.01 -3.11 -6.44
C PRO A 98 19.45 -4.49 -6.77
N PHE A 99 19.64 -4.93 -8.00
CA PHE A 99 19.30 -6.28 -8.46
C PHE A 99 20.47 -6.87 -9.23
N THR A 100 20.66 -8.19 -9.14
CA THR A 100 21.75 -8.85 -9.88
C THR A 100 21.41 -9.02 -11.36
N SER A 101 20.12 -9.02 -11.71
CA SER A 101 19.63 -9.10 -13.08
C SER A 101 18.24 -8.47 -13.22
N GLU A 102 17.88 -8.13 -14.46
CA GLU A 102 16.53 -7.62 -14.77
C GLU A 102 15.43 -8.67 -14.44
N SER A 103 15.75 -9.96 -14.57
CA SER A 103 14.83 -11.05 -14.21
C SER A 103 14.52 -11.06 -12.71
N GLU A 104 15.52 -10.85 -11.86
CA GLU A 104 15.31 -10.73 -10.41
C GLU A 104 14.52 -9.48 -10.06
N LYS A 105 14.80 -8.35 -10.71
CA LYS A 105 14.03 -7.11 -10.54
C LYS A 105 12.55 -7.33 -10.85
N VAL A 106 12.23 -7.97 -11.98
CA VAL A 106 10.84 -8.28 -12.36
C VAL A 106 10.16 -9.20 -11.34
N LYS A 107 10.85 -10.25 -10.86
CA LYS A 107 10.32 -11.15 -9.82
C LYS A 107 10.08 -10.41 -8.50
N PHE A 108 11.00 -9.52 -8.12
CA PHE A 108 10.87 -8.70 -6.94
C PHE A 108 9.67 -7.76 -7.03
N ILE A 109 9.55 -7.02 -8.14
CA ILE A 109 8.42 -6.11 -8.40
C ILE A 109 7.11 -6.88 -8.32
N LYS A 110 7.00 -8.05 -8.96
CA LYS A 110 5.77 -8.85 -8.93
C LYS A 110 5.40 -9.30 -7.51
N THR A 111 6.39 -9.71 -6.71
CA THR A 111 6.18 -10.08 -5.31
C THR A 111 5.73 -8.86 -4.49
N ALA A 112 6.41 -7.73 -4.66
CA ALA A 112 6.09 -6.49 -3.96
C ALA A 112 4.71 -5.95 -4.35
N GLN A 113 4.31 -6.05 -5.61
CA GLN A 113 2.97 -5.70 -6.10
C GLN A 113 1.87 -6.51 -5.42
N LYS A 114 2.09 -7.83 -5.24
CA LYS A 114 1.16 -8.69 -4.50
C LYS A 114 1.00 -8.25 -3.05
N HIS A 115 2.10 -7.93 -2.36
CA HIS A 115 2.04 -7.39 -1.00
C HIS A 115 1.35 -6.02 -0.96
N ALA A 116 1.67 -5.14 -1.91
CA ALA A 116 1.07 -3.82 -2.02
C ALA A 116 -0.45 -3.89 -2.23
N ALA A 117 -0.92 -4.77 -3.12
CA ALA A 117 -2.34 -4.98 -3.37
C ALA A 117 -3.07 -5.49 -2.12
N ALA A 118 -2.48 -6.49 -1.42
CA ALA A 118 -3.02 -7.04 -0.20
C ALA A 118 -3.16 -5.97 0.91
N ASP A 119 -2.09 -5.21 1.17
CA ASP A 119 -2.09 -4.16 2.19
C ASP A 119 -2.99 -2.98 1.82
N ALA A 120 -3.06 -2.60 0.54
CA ALA A 120 -3.90 -1.52 0.08
C ALA A 120 -5.40 -1.86 0.24
N LYS A 121 -5.82 -3.07 -0.12
CA LYS A 121 -7.19 -3.56 0.09
C LYS A 121 -7.57 -3.58 1.57
N ARG A 122 -6.67 -4.09 2.42
CA ARG A 122 -6.83 -4.09 3.87
C ARG A 122 -6.99 -2.67 4.41
N ALA A 123 -6.14 -1.73 3.97
CA ALA A 123 -6.23 -0.34 4.38
C ALA A 123 -7.58 0.29 4.02
N VAL A 124 -8.14 0.00 2.83
CA VAL A 124 -9.48 0.46 2.44
C VAL A 124 -10.56 -0.09 3.38
N ARG A 125 -10.54 -1.38 3.69
CA ARG A 125 -11.50 -2.00 4.62
C ARG A 125 -11.41 -1.40 6.02
N GLU A 126 -10.20 -1.28 6.56
CA GLU A 126 -9.95 -0.88 7.95
C GLU A 126 -10.01 0.65 8.16
N SER A 127 -9.93 1.42 7.07
CA SER A 127 -9.96 2.89 7.08
C SER A 127 -11.18 3.48 7.81
N GLY A 128 -12.30 2.76 7.83
CA GLY A 128 -13.59 3.30 8.30
C GLY A 128 -14.28 4.22 7.29
N ILE A 129 -13.80 4.28 6.03
CA ILE A 129 -14.51 4.93 4.93
C ILE A 129 -15.87 4.24 4.72
N TYR A 130 -15.92 2.90 4.83
CA TYR A 130 -17.10 2.07 4.61
C TYR A 130 -17.69 1.56 5.92
N GLY A 131 -19.02 1.63 6.05
CA GLY A 131 -19.77 0.97 7.10
C GLY A 131 -19.80 -0.54 6.90
N ALA A 132 -20.07 -1.31 7.95
CA ALA A 132 -20.00 -2.77 7.92
C ALA A 132 -20.89 -3.42 6.83
N HIS A 133 -22.03 -2.80 6.51
CA HIS A 133 -22.96 -3.27 5.47
C HIS A 133 -22.49 -2.96 4.03
N GLU A 134 -21.52 -2.07 3.87
CA GLU A 134 -20.92 -1.73 2.56
C GLU A 134 -19.67 -2.58 2.26
N LEU A 135 -19.22 -3.39 3.21
CA LEU A 135 -18.00 -4.18 3.08
C LEU A 135 -18.25 -5.47 2.29
N GLU A 136 -17.64 -5.54 1.11
CA GLU A 136 -17.46 -6.80 0.38
C GLU A 136 -16.86 -7.93 1.25
N PRO A 137 -17.10 -9.20 0.91
CA PRO A 137 -16.44 -10.35 1.53
C PRO A 137 -14.91 -10.24 1.48
N LEU A 138 -14.23 -10.96 2.38
CA LEU A 138 -12.77 -11.04 2.40
C LEU A 138 -12.28 -11.82 1.17
N ASP A 139 -11.49 -11.15 0.33
CA ASP A 139 -10.85 -11.78 -0.81
C ASP A 139 -9.51 -12.46 -0.45
N SER A 140 -8.93 -13.18 -1.42
CA SER A 140 -7.68 -13.93 -1.26
C SER A 140 -6.51 -13.06 -0.82
N ASP A 141 -6.45 -11.82 -1.28
CA ASP A 141 -5.36 -10.89 -1.01
C ASP A 141 -5.48 -10.31 0.40
N GLU A 142 -6.70 -10.01 0.84
CA GLU A 142 -6.95 -9.60 2.23
C GLU A 142 -6.61 -10.71 3.24
N LYS A 143 -6.82 -11.97 2.87
CA LYS A 143 -6.39 -13.13 3.69
C LYS A 143 -4.86 -13.25 3.77
N ILE A 144 -4.13 -12.85 2.72
CA ILE A 144 -2.67 -12.81 2.74
C ILE A 144 -2.18 -11.71 3.68
N ALA A 145 -2.76 -10.51 3.62
CA ALA A 145 -2.42 -9.43 4.54
C ALA A 145 -2.68 -9.80 6.00
N ALA A 146 -3.78 -10.51 6.28
CA ALA A 146 -4.10 -10.99 7.63
C ALA A 146 -3.12 -12.02 8.19
N LYS A 147 -2.36 -12.74 7.33
CA LYS A 147 -1.33 -13.71 7.73
C LYS A 147 0.05 -13.11 7.99
N ILE A 148 0.28 -11.87 7.56
CA ILE A 148 1.53 -11.13 7.79
C ILE A 148 1.53 -10.49 9.20
N MET A 149 0.38 -10.48 9.88
CA MET A 149 0.22 -10.20 11.32
C MET A 149 0.43 -11.46 12.16
#